data_AF-A0A173ZHX7-F1
#
_entry.id   AF-A0A173ZHX7-F1
#
_cell.length_a   1.000
_cell.length_b   1.000
_cell.length_c   1.000
_cell.angle_alpha   90.00
_cell.angle_beta   90.00
_cell.angle_gamma   90.00
#
_symmetry.space_group_name_H-M   'P 1'
#
loop_
_entity.id
_entity.type
_entity.pdbx_description
1 polymer ?
#
loop_
_entity_poly.entity_id
_entity_poly.type
_entity_poly.pdbx_seq_one_letter_code
_entity_poly.pdbx_strand_id
1 'polypeptide(L)'
;MKIIAVGMNYALHNKELGHTHENKEPVIFLKPDSAILKDGKPFFIPDFSNEVHYETEVVVRICRLGKNIAPRFAHRYYDAVTVGIDFTARDLQRKFREAGNPWELCKGFDNSAAIGTFVPLEQVGGNVQNLDFHLTIDDKEVQRGHTADMLFRVDEIIAYVSRFMTLKIGDLLFTGTPVGVGPVSIGQHLQGYLGEEKVLDFNIR
;
A
#
# COMPACT_ATOMS: atom_id res chain seq x y z
N MET A 1 -0.72 16.83 2.47
CA MET A 1 -1.22 15.45 2.32
C MET A 1 -0.10 14.53 2.78
N LYS A 2 -0.41 13.45 3.48
CA LYS A 2 0.55 12.39 3.81
C LYS A 2 0.06 11.05 3.33
N ILE A 3 1.01 10.17 3.05
CA ILE A 3 0.78 8.78 2.70
C ILE A 3 1.27 7.94 3.86
N ILE A 4 0.35 7.21 4.46
CA ILE A 4 0.57 6.33 5.61
C ILE A 4 0.54 4.92 5.07
N ALA A 5 1.50 4.09 5.44
CA ALA A 5 1.58 2.71 4.97
C ALA A 5 1.80 1.75 6.13
N VAL A 6 1.29 0.52 5.98
CA VAL A 6 1.34 -0.51 7.01
C VAL A 6 2.18 -1.69 6.53
N GLY A 7 3.30 -1.91 7.21
CA GLY A 7 4.13 -3.09 6.98
C GLY A 7 3.54 -4.33 7.67
N MET A 8 3.82 -5.49 7.09
CA MET A 8 3.57 -6.80 7.71
C MET A 8 2.10 -7.10 8.06
N ASN A 9 1.16 -6.62 7.24
CA ASN A 9 -0.27 -6.75 7.52
C ASN A 9 -0.92 -8.04 6.96
N TYR A 10 -0.17 -8.93 6.32
CA TYR A 10 -0.66 -10.21 5.81
C TYR A 10 0.25 -11.36 6.26
N ALA A 11 -0.32 -12.40 6.87
CA ALA A 11 0.46 -13.49 7.47
C ALA A 11 1.34 -14.26 6.47
N LEU A 12 0.83 -14.53 5.26
CA LEU A 12 1.57 -15.25 4.23
C LEU A 12 2.75 -14.44 3.69
N HIS A 13 2.59 -13.12 3.56
CA HIS A 13 3.67 -12.22 3.18
C HIS A 13 4.76 -12.16 4.26
N ASN A 14 4.37 -12.12 5.54
CA ASN A 14 5.33 -12.18 6.66
C ASN A 14 6.18 -13.46 6.57
N LYS A 15 5.54 -14.60 6.30
CA LYS A 15 6.22 -15.89 6.12
C LYS A 15 7.18 -15.89 4.92
N GLU A 16 6.78 -15.31 3.79
CA GLU A 16 7.63 -15.15 2.59
C GLU A 16 8.92 -14.38 2.89
N LEU A 17 8.84 -13.34 3.71
CA LEU A 17 9.99 -12.54 4.12
C LEU A 17 10.81 -13.14 5.29
N GLY A 18 10.49 -14.37 5.71
CA GLY A 18 11.17 -15.03 6.84
C GLY A 18 10.88 -14.41 8.20
N HIS A 19 9.83 -13.57 8.31
CA HIS A 19 9.41 -13.01 9.58
C HIS A 19 8.60 -14.03 10.38
N THR A 20 9.05 -14.30 11.60
CA THR A 20 8.45 -15.27 12.51
C THR A 20 7.74 -14.64 13.71
N HIS A 21 7.87 -13.32 13.89
CA HIS A 21 7.22 -12.60 14.98
C HIS A 21 5.87 -12.05 14.56
N GLU A 22 4.86 -12.34 15.37
CA GLU A 22 3.56 -11.67 15.28
C GLU A 22 3.68 -10.27 15.88
N ASN A 23 3.42 -9.26 15.05
CA ASN A 23 3.37 -7.88 15.51
C ASN A 23 2.11 -7.69 16.37
N LYS A 24 2.27 -7.07 17.55
CA LYS A 24 1.12 -6.71 18.41
C LYS A 24 0.49 -5.37 18.03
N GLU A 25 1.22 -4.55 17.29
CA GLU A 25 0.82 -3.24 16.81
C GLU A 25 1.23 -3.09 15.33
N PRO A 26 0.49 -2.33 14.51
CA PRO A 26 0.82 -2.16 13.10
C PRO A 26 2.13 -1.39 12.94
N VAL A 27 2.98 -1.84 12.03
CA VAL A 27 4.22 -1.14 11.70
C VAL A 27 3.92 -0.04 10.70
N ILE A 28 4.01 1.21 11.16
CA ILE A 28 3.67 2.39 10.38
C ILE A 28 4.93 3.04 9.82
N PHE A 29 4.92 3.34 8.53
CA PHE A 29 5.88 4.23 7.89
C PHE A 29 5.15 5.24 7.00
N LEU A 30 5.86 6.29 6.59
CA LEU A 30 5.31 7.37 5.79
C LEU A 30 6.02 7.45 4.44
N LYS A 31 5.27 7.89 3.42
CA LYS A 31 5.84 8.37 2.16
C LYS A 31 5.54 9.87 2.00
N PRO A 32 6.48 10.68 1.47
CA PRO A 32 6.22 12.07 1.14
C PRO A 32 5.24 12.17 -0.04
N ASP A 33 4.69 13.36 -0.28
CA ASP A 33 3.82 13.60 -1.44
C ASP A 33 4.56 13.52 -2.78
N SER A 34 5.89 13.72 -2.80
CA SER A 34 6.73 13.46 -3.97
C SER A 34 6.81 11.97 -4.37
N ALA A 35 6.44 11.06 -3.46
CA ALA A 35 6.38 9.63 -3.78
C ALA A 35 5.22 9.28 -4.73
N ILE A 36 4.25 10.17 -4.96
CA ILE A 36 3.09 9.82 -5.78
C ILE A 36 3.45 9.77 -7.27
N LEU A 37 3.30 8.60 -7.86
CA LEU A 37 3.23 8.44 -9.31
C LEU A 37 1.81 8.77 -9.78
N LYS A 38 1.66 9.89 -10.50
CA LYS A 38 0.35 10.41 -10.95
C LYS A 38 0.02 10.01 -12.39
N ASP A 39 -1.28 9.96 -12.68
CA ASP A 39 -1.84 10.05 -14.03
C ASP A 39 -1.38 8.95 -15.01
N GLY A 40 -1.17 7.72 -14.52
CA GLY A 40 -0.72 6.59 -15.36
C GLY A 40 0.66 6.82 -16.01
N LYS A 41 1.45 7.77 -15.48
CA LYS A 41 2.82 7.99 -15.93
C LYS A 41 3.64 6.72 -15.71
N PRO A 42 4.63 6.47 -16.58
CA PRO A 42 5.53 5.35 -16.36
C PRO A 42 6.31 5.53 -15.05
N PHE A 43 6.50 4.41 -14.34
CA PHE A 43 7.42 4.36 -13.20
C PHE A 43 8.84 4.15 -13.71
N PHE A 44 9.76 5.01 -13.31
CA PHE A 44 11.17 4.88 -13.68
C PHE A 44 11.93 4.18 -12.55
N ILE A 45 12.65 3.10 -12.87
CA ILE A 45 13.47 2.41 -11.87
C ILE A 45 14.61 3.36 -11.43
N PRO A 46 14.74 3.67 -10.13
CA PRO A 46 15.80 4.54 -9.64
C PRO A 46 17.19 3.92 -9.82
N ASP A 47 18.18 4.75 -10.13
CA ASP A 47 19.58 4.35 -10.34
C ASP A 47 20.30 3.87 -9.06
N PHE A 48 19.79 4.26 -7.89
CA PHE A 48 20.38 3.91 -6.60
C PHE A 48 20.07 2.48 -6.13
N SER A 49 19.11 1.78 -6.75
CA SER A 49 18.67 0.44 -6.34
C SER A 49 18.80 -0.54 -7.50
N ASN A 50 19.26 -1.76 -7.19
CA ASN A 50 19.34 -2.85 -8.15
C ASN A 50 18.15 -3.82 -8.04
N GLU A 51 17.26 -3.60 -7.06
CA GLU A 51 16.16 -4.51 -6.76
C GLU A 51 14.97 -3.71 -6.22
N VAL A 52 14.10 -3.27 -7.12
CA VAL A 52 12.85 -2.59 -6.78
C VAL A 52 11.69 -3.57 -6.91
N HIS A 53 10.98 -3.78 -5.81
CA HIS A 53 9.84 -4.68 -5.76
C HIS A 53 8.52 -3.93 -5.88
N TYR A 54 7.55 -4.55 -6.55
CA TYR A 54 6.15 -4.18 -6.41
C TYR A 54 5.57 -4.80 -5.11
N GLU A 55 4.66 -4.06 -4.48
CA GLU A 55 3.85 -4.50 -3.35
C GLU A 55 2.42 -3.98 -3.60
N THR A 56 1.52 -4.87 -4.02
CA THR A 56 0.14 -4.48 -4.37
C THR A 56 -0.70 -4.31 -3.12
N GLU A 57 -1.33 -3.14 -2.96
CA GLU A 57 -2.11 -2.85 -1.77
C GLU A 57 -3.46 -2.19 -2.10
N VAL A 58 -4.46 -2.41 -1.24
CA VAL A 58 -5.64 -1.55 -1.22
C VAL A 58 -5.27 -0.23 -0.56
N VAL A 59 -5.58 0.87 -1.23
CA VAL A 59 -5.35 2.23 -0.73
C VAL A 59 -6.68 2.86 -0.36
N VAL A 60 -6.77 3.35 0.87
CA VAL A 60 -7.97 3.99 1.42
C VAL A 60 -7.75 5.51 1.45
N ARG A 61 -8.71 6.28 0.92
CA ARG A 61 -8.68 7.74 0.97
C ARG A 61 -9.34 8.25 2.24
N ILE A 62 -8.63 9.09 3.00
CA ILE A 62 -9.20 9.80 4.13
C ILE A 62 -10.05 10.98 3.64
N CYS A 63 -11.33 10.99 4.02
CA CYS A 63 -12.31 12.02 3.61
C CYS A 63 -12.66 13.01 4.73
N ARG A 64 -12.15 12.80 5.95
CA ARG A 64 -12.49 13.62 7.12
C ARG A 64 -11.28 13.91 8.02
N LEU A 65 -11.24 15.11 8.59
CA LEU A 65 -10.26 15.48 9.62
C LEU A 65 -10.54 14.72 10.93
N GLY A 66 -9.54 14.04 11.51
CA GLY A 66 -9.72 13.33 12.78
C GLY A 66 -8.44 13.04 13.56
N LYS A 67 -8.57 13.01 14.89
CA LYS A 67 -7.52 12.71 15.87
C LYS A 67 -8.16 11.89 16.98
N ASN A 68 -7.45 10.91 17.55
CA ASN A 68 -7.95 10.05 18.63
C ASN A 68 -9.32 9.40 18.28
N ILE A 69 -9.44 8.90 17.06
CA ILE A 69 -10.66 8.28 16.54
C ILE A 69 -10.85 6.92 17.23
N ALA A 70 -12.02 6.68 17.81
CA ALA A 70 -12.35 5.35 18.32
C ALA A 70 -12.63 4.38 17.14
N PRO A 71 -12.20 3.10 17.20
CA PRO A 71 -12.35 2.14 16.09
C PRO A 71 -13.77 2.06 15.52
N ARG A 72 -14.80 2.02 16.37
CA ARG A 72 -16.22 1.98 15.97
C ARG A 72 -16.69 3.17 15.10
N PHE A 73 -15.89 4.23 15.01
CA PHE A 73 -16.20 5.42 14.22
C PHE A 73 -15.27 5.61 13.01
N ALA A 74 -14.27 4.73 12.83
CA ALA A 74 -13.25 4.87 11.79
C ALA A 74 -13.82 4.78 10.38
N HIS A 75 -14.83 3.94 10.14
CA HIS A 75 -15.57 3.86 8.87
C HIS A 75 -16.11 5.20 8.33
N ARG A 76 -16.28 6.22 9.18
CA ARG A 76 -16.77 7.56 8.77
C ARG A 76 -15.65 8.48 8.23
N TYR A 77 -14.41 8.00 8.20
CA TYR A 77 -13.24 8.78 7.84
C TYR A 77 -12.66 8.41 6.47
N TYR A 78 -13.27 7.45 5.77
CA TYR A 78 -12.94 7.11 4.40
C TYR A 78 -14.21 6.83 3.59
N ASP A 79 -14.12 7.04 2.28
CA ASP A 79 -15.26 6.95 1.36
C ASP A 79 -14.92 6.30 0.02
N ALA A 80 -13.63 6.19 -0.32
CA ALA A 80 -13.17 5.67 -1.58
C ALA A 80 -11.89 4.83 -1.41
N VAL A 81 -11.73 3.87 -2.31
CA VAL A 81 -10.61 2.93 -2.35
C VAL A 81 -10.04 2.83 -3.76
N THR A 82 -8.81 2.32 -3.87
CA THR A 82 -8.18 1.93 -5.14
C THR A 82 -7.17 0.81 -4.87
N VAL A 83 -6.60 0.22 -5.91
CA VAL A 83 -5.30 -0.46 -5.83
C VAL A 83 -4.17 0.56 -5.99
N GLY A 84 -3.10 0.37 -5.23
CA GLY A 84 -1.83 1.07 -5.41
C GLY A 84 -0.64 0.11 -5.30
N ILE A 85 0.54 0.60 -5.67
CA ILE A 85 1.80 -0.13 -5.55
C ILE A 85 2.71 0.62 -4.59
N ASP A 86 3.10 -0.05 -3.50
CA ASP A 86 4.16 0.38 -2.59
C ASP A 86 5.52 -0.11 -3.12
N PHE A 87 6.09 0.63 -4.06
CA PHE A 87 7.42 0.31 -4.56
C PHE A 87 8.46 0.39 -3.46
N THR A 88 9.28 -0.66 -3.40
CA THR A 88 10.26 -0.84 -2.34
C THR A 88 11.63 -1.14 -2.94
N ALA A 89 12.63 -0.33 -2.65
CA ALA A 89 14.03 -0.65 -2.91
C ALA A 89 14.46 -1.75 -1.92
N ARG A 90 14.26 -3.02 -2.30
CA ARG A 90 14.33 -4.16 -1.39
C ARG A 90 15.75 -4.38 -0.89
N ASP A 91 16.73 -4.15 -1.75
CA ASP A 91 18.16 -4.18 -1.40
C ASP A 91 18.50 -3.21 -0.26
N LEU A 92 17.99 -1.97 -0.30
CA LEU A 92 18.14 -0.99 0.78
C LEU A 92 17.32 -1.37 2.01
N GLN A 93 16.08 -1.83 1.84
CA GLN A 93 15.23 -2.20 2.96
C GLN A 93 15.86 -3.32 3.82
N ARG A 94 16.47 -4.34 3.20
CA ARG A 94 17.18 -5.40 3.94
C ARG A 94 18.32 -4.81 4.77
N LYS A 95 19.16 -3.95 4.19
CA LYS A 95 20.26 -3.26 4.88
C LYS A 95 19.75 -2.40 6.05
N PHE A 96 18.67 -1.64 5.84
CA PHE A 96 18.12 -0.78 6.88
C PHE A 96 17.51 -1.56 8.04
N ARG A 97 16.82 -2.67 7.75
CA ARG A 97 16.27 -3.55 8.79
C ARG A 97 17.36 -4.19 9.64
N GLU A 98 18.45 -4.65 9.03
CA GLU A 98 19.58 -5.22 9.74
C GLU A 98 20.28 -4.19 10.64
N ALA A 99 20.42 -2.95 10.16
CA ALA A 99 21.05 -1.86 10.90
C ALA A 99 20.12 -1.12 11.89
N GLY A 100 18.81 -1.41 11.90
CA GLY A 100 17.82 -0.67 12.68
C GLY A 100 17.57 0.77 12.19
N ASN A 101 17.84 1.04 10.90
CA ASN A 101 17.69 2.37 10.30
C ASN A 101 16.24 2.66 9.84
N PRO A 102 15.86 3.95 9.71
CA PRO A 102 14.58 4.36 9.14
C PRO A 102 14.38 3.88 7.69
N TRP A 103 13.11 3.78 7.25
CA TRP A 103 12.73 3.17 5.97
C TRP A 103 12.48 4.20 4.86
N GLU A 104 12.52 5.50 5.15
CA GLU A 104 12.14 6.57 4.24
C GLU A 104 12.91 6.52 2.91
N LEU A 105 14.19 6.11 2.92
CA LEU A 105 14.98 6.01 1.70
C LEU A 105 14.67 4.74 0.86
N CYS A 106 14.12 3.68 1.46
CA CYS A 106 13.75 2.46 0.73
C CYS A 106 12.25 2.36 0.40
N LYS A 107 11.43 3.19 1.04
CA LYS A 107 9.96 3.24 0.88
C LYS A 107 9.44 4.59 0.40
N GLY A 108 10.12 5.71 0.64
CA GLY A 108 9.60 7.06 0.43
C GLY A 108 10.28 7.84 -0.70
N PHE A 109 11.00 7.18 -1.61
CA PHE A 109 11.62 7.82 -2.76
C PHE A 109 10.58 8.28 -3.80
N ASP A 110 11.00 9.15 -4.72
CA ASP A 110 10.11 9.73 -5.72
C ASP A 110 9.38 8.66 -6.55
N ASN A 111 8.09 8.88 -6.82
CA ASN A 111 7.21 7.95 -7.55
C ASN A 111 7.03 6.55 -6.93
N SER A 112 7.51 6.31 -5.70
CA SER A 112 7.40 5.00 -5.02
C SER A 112 5.98 4.60 -4.57
N ALA A 113 4.98 5.46 -4.75
CA ALA A 113 3.57 5.22 -4.45
C ALA A 113 2.76 5.39 -5.74
N ALA A 114 2.54 4.29 -6.47
CA ALA A 114 1.59 4.29 -7.57
C ALA A 114 0.17 4.18 -7.03
N ILE A 115 -0.75 4.98 -7.57
CA ILE A 115 -2.13 5.06 -7.10
C ILE A 115 -3.05 4.98 -8.31
N GLY A 116 -4.00 4.06 -8.26
CA GLY A 116 -5.03 3.93 -9.28
C GLY A 116 -6.14 4.98 -9.17
N THR A 117 -7.15 4.82 -10.01
CA THR A 117 -8.37 5.62 -9.98
C THR A 117 -9.21 5.22 -8.77
N PHE A 118 -9.49 6.19 -7.89
CA PHE A 118 -10.36 5.94 -6.74
C PHE A 118 -11.79 5.66 -7.15
N VAL A 119 -12.34 4.57 -6.62
CA VAL A 119 -13.75 4.19 -6.71
C VAL A 119 -14.43 4.42 -5.37
N PRO A 120 -15.67 4.96 -5.33
CA PRO A 120 -16.44 5.03 -4.10
C PRO A 120 -16.61 3.63 -3.49
N LEU A 121 -16.41 3.50 -2.18
CA LEU A 121 -16.47 2.20 -1.49
C LEU A 121 -17.82 1.50 -1.70
N GLU A 122 -18.91 2.27 -1.78
CA GLU A 122 -20.26 1.77 -2.05
C GLU A 122 -20.37 1.03 -3.39
N GLN A 123 -19.58 1.41 -4.40
CA GLN A 123 -19.59 0.77 -5.72
C GLN A 123 -18.91 -0.61 -5.71
N VAL A 124 -18.01 -0.84 -4.74
CA VAL A 124 -17.31 -2.12 -4.53
C VAL A 124 -17.85 -2.89 -3.32
N GLY A 125 -19.15 -2.72 -3.02
CA GLY A 125 -19.86 -3.51 -2.01
C GLY A 125 -19.94 -2.88 -0.60
N GLY A 126 -19.37 -1.70 -0.39
CA GLY A 126 -19.55 -0.92 0.84
C GLY A 126 -18.78 -1.42 2.06
N ASN A 127 -18.02 -2.51 1.95
CA ASN A 127 -17.23 -3.08 3.03
C ASN A 127 -15.75 -3.18 2.65
N VAL A 128 -14.93 -2.29 3.22
CA VAL A 128 -13.49 -2.22 2.93
C VAL A 128 -12.73 -3.49 3.30
N GLN A 129 -13.31 -4.32 4.17
CA GLN A 129 -12.71 -5.59 4.59
C GLN A 129 -13.26 -6.81 3.84
N ASN A 130 -13.96 -6.60 2.73
CA ASN A 130 -14.46 -7.67 1.87
C ASN A 130 -14.26 -7.28 0.41
N LEU A 131 -13.00 -7.09 0.04
CA LEU A 131 -12.54 -6.71 -1.28
C LEU A 131 -11.48 -7.71 -1.75
N ASP A 132 -11.71 -8.30 -2.91
CA ASP A 132 -10.68 -8.97 -3.70
C ASP A 132 -9.85 -7.93 -4.46
N PHE A 133 -8.56 -8.17 -4.60
CA PHE A 133 -7.69 -7.35 -5.44
C PHE A 133 -6.54 -8.18 -6.00
N HIS A 134 -6.03 -7.78 -7.15
CA HIS A 134 -4.89 -8.45 -7.77
C HIS A 134 -4.06 -7.50 -8.64
N LEU A 135 -2.84 -7.92 -8.95
CA LEU A 135 -1.92 -7.27 -9.87
C LEU A 135 -1.53 -8.24 -10.97
N THR A 136 -1.53 -7.76 -12.20
CA THR A 136 -0.91 -8.43 -13.34
C THR A 136 0.34 -7.68 -13.79
N ILE A 137 1.33 -8.44 -14.25
CA ILE A 137 2.48 -7.95 -15.02
C ILE A 137 2.49 -8.69 -16.35
N ASP A 138 2.45 -7.95 -17.46
CA ASP A 138 2.41 -8.51 -18.82
C ASP A 138 1.33 -9.61 -18.94
N ASP A 139 0.11 -9.27 -18.51
CA ASP A 139 -1.09 -10.14 -18.49
C ASP A 139 -1.00 -11.39 -17.59
N LYS A 140 0.04 -11.51 -16.76
CA LYS A 140 0.19 -12.61 -15.79
C LYS A 140 -0.09 -12.11 -14.38
N GLU A 141 -1.04 -12.76 -13.70
CA GLU A 141 -1.28 -12.49 -12.27
C GLU A 141 -0.01 -12.83 -11.46
N VAL A 142 0.47 -11.84 -10.71
CA VAL A 142 1.66 -11.97 -9.85
C VAL A 142 1.32 -11.87 -8.37
N GLN A 143 0.25 -11.15 -8.03
CA GLN A 143 -0.28 -11.06 -6.67
C GLN A 143 -1.79 -11.07 -6.67
N ARG A 144 -2.36 -11.72 -5.66
CA ARG A 144 -3.78 -11.70 -5.33
C ARG A 144 -3.91 -11.61 -3.82
N GLY A 145 -4.88 -10.82 -3.37
CA GLY A 145 -5.19 -10.69 -1.96
C GLY A 145 -6.67 -10.49 -1.74
N HIS A 146 -7.10 -10.78 -0.51
CA HIS A 146 -8.42 -10.44 -0.03
C HIS A 146 -8.26 -9.64 1.27
N THR A 147 -8.96 -8.51 1.37
CA THR A 147 -8.79 -7.60 2.51
C THR A 147 -9.18 -8.24 3.85
N ALA A 148 -10.03 -9.27 3.89
CA ALA A 148 -10.30 -10.01 5.14
C ALA A 148 -9.08 -10.70 5.75
N ASP A 149 -8.01 -10.92 4.98
CA ASP A 149 -6.78 -11.56 5.45
C ASP A 149 -5.81 -10.60 6.15
N MET A 150 -6.17 -9.30 6.25
CA MET A 150 -5.36 -8.34 7.00
C MET A 150 -5.34 -8.69 8.49
N LEU A 151 -4.14 -8.66 9.09
CA LEU A 151 -3.93 -8.85 10.52
C LEU A 151 -4.47 -7.68 11.34
N PHE A 152 -4.32 -6.47 10.83
CA PHE A 152 -4.89 -5.24 11.37
C PHE A 152 -5.89 -4.67 10.36
N ARG A 153 -7.14 -4.52 10.79
CA ARG A 153 -8.23 -4.02 9.94
C ARG A 153 -8.07 -2.54 9.67
N VAL A 154 -8.63 -2.05 8.56
CA VAL A 154 -8.57 -0.62 8.18
C VAL A 154 -9.04 0.30 9.31
N ASP A 155 -10.16 -0.04 9.94
CA ASP A 155 -10.72 0.73 11.06
C ASP A 155 -9.79 0.77 12.28
N GLU A 156 -9.07 -0.32 12.56
CA GLU A 156 -8.12 -0.42 13.66
C GLU A 156 -6.86 0.39 13.36
N ILE A 157 -6.36 0.34 12.13
CA ILE A 157 -5.22 1.13 11.67
C ILE A 157 -5.53 2.63 11.77
N ILE A 158 -6.69 3.06 11.28
CA ILE A 158 -7.13 4.47 11.37
C ILE A 158 -7.20 4.93 12.82
N ALA A 159 -7.83 4.13 13.69
CA ALA A 159 -7.90 4.44 15.11
C ALA A 159 -6.51 4.54 15.74
N TYR A 160 -5.64 3.57 15.47
CA TYR A 160 -4.27 3.52 15.98
C TYR A 160 -3.46 4.74 15.53
N VAL A 161 -3.34 4.96 14.22
CA VAL A 161 -2.57 6.06 13.63
C VAL A 161 -3.07 7.42 14.12
N SER A 162 -4.40 7.59 14.24
CA SER A 162 -5.00 8.84 14.70
C SER A 162 -4.61 9.24 16.13
N ARG A 163 -4.11 8.31 16.96
CA ARG A 163 -3.53 8.63 18.29
C ARG A 163 -2.21 9.39 18.18
N PHE A 164 -1.43 9.12 17.13
CA PHE A 164 -0.09 9.68 16.94
C PHE A 164 -0.10 10.89 16.00
N MET A 165 -0.85 10.82 14.89
CA MET A 165 -0.92 11.87 13.90
C MET A 165 -2.37 12.19 13.51
N THR A 166 -2.71 13.47 13.39
CA THR A 166 -4.05 13.88 12.91
C THR A 166 -4.21 13.46 11.45
N LEU A 167 -5.27 12.73 11.13
CA LEU A 167 -5.66 12.41 9.76
C LEU A 167 -6.35 13.63 9.14
N LYS A 168 -5.95 14.01 7.93
CA LYS A 168 -6.48 15.14 7.17
C LYS A 168 -7.17 14.63 5.92
N ILE A 169 -8.12 15.42 5.41
CA ILE A 169 -8.78 15.16 4.13
C ILE A 169 -7.72 15.05 3.03
N GLY A 170 -7.81 13.99 2.23
CA GLY A 170 -6.89 13.68 1.13
C GLY A 170 -5.66 12.88 1.56
N ASP A 171 -5.44 12.61 2.84
CA ASP A 171 -4.41 11.65 3.25
C ASP A 171 -4.75 10.25 2.76
N LEU A 172 -3.73 9.43 2.52
CA LEU A 172 -3.86 8.09 1.97
C LEU A 172 -3.36 7.06 2.95
N LEU A 173 -4.03 5.91 2.99
CA LEU A 173 -3.65 4.75 3.78
C LEU A 173 -3.41 3.54 2.86
N PHE A 174 -2.15 3.15 2.73
CA PHE A 174 -1.67 1.90 2.17
C PHE A 174 -1.80 0.82 3.26
N THR A 175 -2.49 -0.28 2.95
CA THR A 175 -3.01 -1.23 3.95
C THR A 175 -2.18 -2.52 4.09
N GLY A 176 -1.03 -2.59 3.42
CA GLY A 176 -0.15 -3.75 3.36
C GLY A 176 -0.39 -4.61 2.12
N THR A 177 0.63 -5.36 1.73
CA THR A 177 0.63 -6.27 0.58
C THR A 177 0.43 -7.73 0.97
N PRO A 178 -0.27 -8.54 0.14
CA PRO A 178 -0.27 -10.00 0.27
C PRO A 178 1.08 -10.58 -0.21
N VAL A 179 1.20 -11.91 -0.16
CA VAL A 179 2.35 -12.66 -0.65
C VAL A 179 2.57 -12.49 -2.16
N GLY A 180 3.76 -12.79 -2.65
CA GLY A 180 4.08 -12.75 -4.08
C GLY A 180 4.77 -11.45 -4.49
N VAL A 181 5.43 -10.75 -3.57
CA VAL A 181 6.21 -9.56 -3.93
C VAL A 181 7.39 -9.96 -4.81
N GLY A 182 7.70 -9.15 -5.82
CA GLY A 182 8.77 -9.47 -6.76
C GLY A 182 9.34 -8.24 -7.44
N PRO A 183 10.48 -8.39 -8.15
CA PRO A 183 11.13 -7.28 -8.82
C PRO A 183 10.34 -6.82 -10.05
N VAL A 184 10.45 -5.53 -10.39
CA VAL A 184 10.04 -4.98 -11.69
C VAL A 184 11.24 -4.81 -12.64
N SER A 185 10.98 -4.87 -13.94
CA SER A 185 11.96 -4.70 -15.02
C SER A 185 11.46 -3.66 -16.03
N ILE A 186 12.40 -2.95 -16.66
CA ILE A 186 12.09 -1.99 -17.74
C ILE A 186 11.31 -2.69 -18.86
N GLY A 187 10.24 -2.03 -19.32
CA GLY A 187 9.38 -2.52 -20.40
C GLY A 187 8.17 -3.34 -19.94
N GLN A 188 8.06 -3.65 -18.65
CA GLN A 188 6.89 -4.34 -18.10
C GLN A 188 5.66 -3.44 -18.02
N HIS A 189 4.49 -4.03 -18.19
CA HIS A 189 3.19 -3.38 -18.05
C HIS A 189 2.48 -3.87 -16.78
N LEU A 190 2.13 -2.95 -15.88
CA LEU A 190 1.47 -3.25 -14.61
C LEU A 190 0.01 -2.83 -14.66
N GLN A 191 -0.88 -3.73 -14.24
CA GLN A 191 -2.30 -3.44 -14.11
C GLN A 191 -2.85 -3.96 -12.77
N GLY A 192 -3.55 -3.10 -12.05
CA GLY A 192 -4.12 -3.40 -10.74
C GLY A 192 -5.64 -3.34 -10.75
N TYR A 193 -6.27 -4.26 -10.05
CA TYR A 193 -7.71 -4.51 -10.11
C TYR A 193 -8.33 -4.60 -8.72
N LEU A 194 -9.50 -4.00 -8.52
CA LEU A 194 -10.41 -4.26 -7.41
C LEU A 194 -11.52 -5.20 -7.92
N GLY A 195 -11.53 -6.45 -7.44
CA GLY A 195 -12.29 -7.52 -8.07
C GLY A 195 -11.89 -7.64 -9.55
N GLU A 196 -12.86 -7.40 -10.43
CA GLU A 196 -12.67 -7.38 -11.90
C GLU A 196 -12.47 -5.97 -12.47
N GLU A 197 -12.62 -4.92 -11.67
CA GLU A 197 -12.50 -3.53 -12.12
C GLU A 197 -11.04 -3.10 -12.16
N LYS A 198 -10.52 -2.83 -13.37
CA LYS A 198 -9.18 -2.26 -13.54
C LYS A 198 -9.16 -0.81 -13.08
N VAL A 199 -8.37 -0.52 -12.05
CA VAL A 199 -8.23 0.83 -11.48
C VAL A 199 -6.84 1.41 -11.68
N LEU A 200 -5.84 0.58 -11.99
CA LEU A 200 -4.44 0.97 -12.16
C LEU A 200 -3.88 0.40 -13.47
N ASP A 201 -3.17 1.23 -14.24
CA ASP A 201 -2.58 0.84 -15.53
C ASP A 201 -1.39 1.77 -15.86
N PHE A 202 -0.17 1.24 -15.90
CA PHE A 202 1.04 2.01 -16.23
C PHE A 202 2.21 1.10 -16.63
N ASN A 203 3.26 1.68 -17.20
CA ASN A 203 4.45 0.95 -17.66
C ASN A 203 5.68 1.22 -16.78
N ILE A 204 6.62 0.27 -16.75
CA ILE A 204 7.95 0.46 -16.16
C ILE A 204 8.91 0.96 -17.23
N ARG A 205 9.71 1.97 -16.90
CA ARG A 205 10.73 2.56 -17.77
C ARG A 205 12.08 2.72 -17.09
#